data_AF-A0A9E5JEC3-F1
#
_entry.id   AF-A0A9E5JEC3-F1
#
_cell.length_a   1.000
_cell.length_b   1.000
_cell.length_c   1.000
_cell.angle_alpha   90.00
_cell.angle_beta   90.00
_cell.angle_gamma   90.00
#
_symmetry.space_group_name_H-M   'P 1'
#
loop_
_entity.id
_entity.type
_entity.pdbx_description
1 polymer ?
#
loop_
_entity_poly.entity_id
_entity_poly.type
_entity_poly.pdbx_seq_one_letter_code
_entity_poly.pdbx_strand_id
1 'polypeptide(L)'
;MPHDKDTSHWHEPAGNKKAGFGVFKKQPTPYDAFMEAEGLPVFRDVGLHKVQNLPLVPWKRTGGRGHYIQLFGTETKWGCYVVEVPGAGALHPEKHMYEEIYLVVEGRGTTEVWQEGDTKKHVFEWQAGSMFSIPINAWHRIVNATSSGALLLAGTTAPNVLNMLQNTEAVFNNPFVFRDRFNGADDFYQARDEVEADPVRGLAMRKTNFIPDVMKCELPLDNRRSPGYRRIEPFMTNNCFYFWIGQHENGRYSRAHAHTSAAVLICLNGKGYTYT
;
A
#
# COMPACT_ATOMS: atom_id res chain seq x y z
N MET A 1 -2.52 41.13 12.58
CA MET A 1 -2.90 41.63 11.24
C MET A 1 -3.64 40.50 10.53
N PRO A 2 -4.88 40.70 10.11
CA PRO A 2 -5.70 39.65 9.53
C PRO A 2 -5.28 39.33 8.10
N HIS A 3 -5.46 38.06 7.76
CA HIS A 3 -5.37 37.41 6.46
C HIS A 3 -5.63 38.30 5.23
N ASP A 4 -4.58 38.66 4.50
CA ASP A 4 -4.70 38.83 3.04
C ASP A 4 -4.72 37.42 2.42
N LYS A 5 -5.88 36.77 2.50
CA LYS A 5 -6.22 35.78 1.49
C LYS A 5 -6.44 36.58 0.21
N ASP A 6 -5.56 36.41 -0.77
CA ASP A 6 -5.82 36.77 -2.16
C ASP A 6 -7.22 36.25 -2.54
N THR A 7 -8.22 37.12 -2.44
CA THR A 7 -9.58 36.78 -2.84
C THR A 7 -9.58 36.83 -4.35
N SER A 8 -9.45 35.66 -4.98
CA SER A 8 -9.73 35.50 -6.39
C SER A 8 -11.21 35.83 -6.61
N HIS A 9 -11.50 37.10 -6.88
CA HIS A 9 -12.85 37.55 -7.19
C HIS A 9 -13.24 36.96 -8.55
N TRP A 10 -14.32 36.18 -8.58
CA TRP A 10 -14.85 35.65 -9.82
C TRP A 10 -15.49 36.78 -10.63
N HIS A 11 -15.14 36.87 -11.92
CA HIS A 11 -15.75 37.81 -12.85
C HIS A 11 -16.31 37.08 -14.05
N GLU A 12 -17.51 37.49 -14.48
CA GLU A 12 -18.12 37.02 -15.71
C GLU A 12 -17.26 37.48 -16.92
N PRO A 13 -16.87 36.57 -17.84
CA PRO A 13 -16.05 36.93 -18.98
C PRO A 13 -16.86 37.70 -20.03
N ALA A 14 -16.27 38.74 -20.62
CA ALA A 14 -16.87 39.50 -21.72
C ALA A 14 -16.20 39.21 -23.08
N GLY A 15 -17.00 39.14 -24.14
CA GLY A 15 -16.53 38.84 -25.51
C GLY A 15 -15.90 37.44 -25.60
N ASN A 16 -14.68 37.37 -26.15
CA ASN A 16 -13.94 36.10 -26.30
C ASN A 16 -13.02 35.76 -25.11
N LYS A 17 -13.13 36.48 -23.98
CA LYS A 17 -12.35 36.17 -22.77
C LYS A 17 -12.86 34.89 -22.11
N LYS A 18 -11.98 34.18 -21.39
CA LYS A 18 -12.34 33.01 -20.58
C LYS A 18 -12.38 33.41 -19.10
N ALA A 19 -13.30 32.82 -18.33
CA ALA A 19 -13.33 32.96 -16.88
C ALA A 19 -12.19 32.19 -16.22
N GLY A 20 -11.78 32.62 -15.02
CA GLY A 20 -10.79 31.92 -14.20
C GLY A 20 -9.35 31.99 -14.74
N PHE A 21 -8.47 31.21 -14.13
CA PHE A 21 -7.06 31.17 -14.49
C PHE A 21 -6.81 30.30 -15.73
N GLY A 22 -6.03 30.78 -16.71
CA GLY A 22 -5.66 30.01 -17.89
C GLY A 22 -4.71 28.83 -17.60
N VAL A 23 -3.98 28.90 -16.48
CA VAL A 23 -3.15 27.85 -15.92
C VAL A 23 -3.42 27.82 -14.42
N PHE A 24 -3.70 26.65 -13.86
CA PHE A 24 -3.95 26.47 -12.43
C PHE A 24 -3.03 25.38 -11.88
N LYS A 25 -2.54 25.59 -10.66
CA LYS A 25 -1.79 24.56 -9.93
C LYS A 25 -2.79 23.57 -9.33
N LYS A 26 -2.44 22.29 -9.35
CA LYS A 26 -3.16 21.27 -8.59
C LYS A 26 -3.08 21.65 -7.11
N GLN A 27 -4.23 21.79 -6.47
CA GLN A 27 -4.29 22.02 -5.03
C GLN A 27 -3.87 20.74 -4.29
N PRO A 28 -3.12 20.85 -3.18
CA PRO A 28 -2.84 19.70 -2.31
C PRO A 28 -4.15 18.99 -1.93
N THR A 29 -4.15 17.68 -2.04
CA THR A 29 -5.29 16.87 -1.61
C THR A 29 -5.29 16.71 -0.09
N PRO A 30 -6.42 16.34 0.55
CA PRO A 30 -6.45 16.00 1.96
C PRO A 30 -5.39 14.96 2.37
N TYR A 31 -5.08 14.00 1.48
CA TYR A 31 -3.98 13.06 1.70
C TYR A 31 -2.60 13.70 1.63
N ASP A 32 -2.38 14.69 0.77
CA ASP A 32 -1.12 15.44 0.74
C ASP A 32 -0.92 16.24 2.04
N ALA A 33 -1.98 16.88 2.53
CA ALA A 33 -1.97 17.56 3.82
C ALA A 33 -1.75 16.59 5.00
N PHE A 34 -2.32 15.38 4.93
CA PHE A 34 -2.07 14.33 5.91
C PHE A 34 -0.60 13.89 5.93
N MET A 35 0.01 13.62 4.77
CA MET A 35 1.43 13.25 4.70
C MET A 35 2.34 14.36 5.27
N GLU A 36 2.00 15.63 5.01
CA GLU A 36 2.73 16.78 5.57
C GLU A 36 2.57 16.86 7.10
N ALA A 37 1.35 16.67 7.62
CA ALA A 37 1.07 16.69 9.05
C ALA A 37 1.78 15.55 9.81
N GLU A 38 2.00 14.41 9.16
CA GLU A 38 2.78 13.30 9.72
C GLU A 38 4.28 13.62 9.84
N GLY A 39 4.75 14.69 9.20
CA GLY A 39 6.12 15.18 9.30
C GLY A 39 7.16 14.31 8.58
N LEU A 40 6.72 13.43 7.69
CA LEU A 40 7.60 12.55 6.92
C LEU A 40 7.96 13.16 5.55
N PRO A 41 9.17 12.91 5.04
CA PRO A 41 9.49 13.23 3.67
C PRO A 41 8.75 12.28 2.72
N VAL A 42 8.51 12.76 1.50
CA VAL A 42 7.80 12.02 0.46
C VAL A 42 8.67 12.00 -0.80
N PHE A 43 9.13 10.81 -1.20
CA PHE A 43 9.80 10.59 -2.47
C PHE A 43 8.81 10.76 -3.63
N ARG A 44 9.17 11.57 -4.64
CA ARG A 44 8.36 11.80 -5.84
C ARG A 44 9.22 11.76 -7.10
N ASP A 45 9.05 10.69 -7.87
CA ASP A 45 9.65 10.50 -9.19
C ASP A 45 8.90 9.40 -9.95
N VAL A 46 9.36 9.04 -11.15
CA VAL A 46 8.87 7.87 -11.91
C VAL A 46 9.21 6.53 -11.23
N GLY A 47 10.26 6.50 -10.40
CA GLY A 47 10.71 5.31 -9.70
C GLY A 47 11.98 5.54 -8.89
N LEU A 48 12.30 4.58 -8.04
CA LEU A 48 13.55 4.54 -7.27
C LEU A 48 14.20 3.16 -7.37
N HIS A 49 15.51 3.10 -7.17
CA HIS A 49 16.25 1.84 -7.32
C HIS A 49 16.02 0.86 -6.17
N LYS A 50 16.07 1.35 -4.92
CA LYS A 50 15.89 0.55 -3.70
C LYS A 50 15.21 1.37 -2.63
N VAL A 51 14.15 0.85 -2.02
CA VAL A 51 13.44 1.53 -0.93
C VAL A 51 14.30 1.68 0.33
N GLN A 52 15.30 0.80 0.50
CA GLN A 52 16.32 0.87 1.55
C GLN A 52 17.15 2.16 1.51
N ASN A 53 17.23 2.82 0.36
CA ASN A 53 18.02 4.04 0.20
C ASN A 53 17.26 5.29 0.67
N LEU A 54 15.98 5.18 1.00
CA LEU A 54 15.16 6.31 1.41
C LEU A 54 15.56 6.77 2.83
N PRO A 55 15.74 8.08 3.06
CA PRO A 55 16.03 8.59 4.39
C PRO A 55 14.82 8.41 5.29
N LEU A 56 14.98 7.63 6.35
CA LEU A 56 13.94 7.38 7.34
C LEU A 56 14.05 8.39 8.47
N VAL A 57 12.94 9.07 8.79
CA VAL A 57 12.85 9.99 9.93
C VAL A 57 11.89 9.43 10.98
N PRO A 58 12.02 9.83 12.26
CA PRO A 58 11.11 9.39 13.31
C PRO A 58 9.64 9.65 12.94
N TRP A 59 8.82 8.63 13.05
CA TRP A 59 7.40 8.68 12.75
C TRP A 59 6.60 8.59 14.03
N LYS A 60 6.19 9.75 14.56
CA LYS A 60 5.56 9.86 15.89
C LYS A 60 4.33 8.96 16.06
N ARG A 61 3.46 8.90 15.05
CA ARG A 61 2.20 8.12 15.13
C ARG A 61 2.47 6.62 15.25
N THR A 62 3.35 6.08 14.42
CA THR A 62 3.64 4.63 14.37
C THR A 62 4.69 4.21 15.39
N GLY A 63 5.48 5.13 15.95
CA GLY A 63 6.59 4.81 16.88
C GLY A 63 7.84 4.26 16.19
N GLY A 64 7.82 4.14 14.85
CA GLY A 64 8.96 3.70 14.05
C GLY A 64 9.69 4.86 13.37
N ARG A 65 10.38 4.56 12.27
CA ARG A 65 10.89 5.56 11.32
C ARG A 65 10.29 5.31 9.95
N GLY A 66 10.02 6.35 9.15
CA GLY A 66 9.32 6.16 7.89
C GLY A 66 9.69 7.15 6.79
N HIS A 67 9.18 6.84 5.60
CA HIS A 67 9.28 7.66 4.40
C HIS A 67 8.11 7.35 3.46
N TYR A 68 7.41 8.37 2.98
CA TYR A 68 6.34 8.18 1.99
C TYR A 68 6.91 8.08 0.58
N ILE A 69 6.20 7.37 -0.29
CA ILE A 69 6.52 7.20 -1.70
C ILE A 69 5.26 7.56 -2.49
N GLN A 70 5.36 8.54 -3.38
CA GLN A 70 4.29 8.93 -4.28
C GLN A 70 4.87 9.06 -5.69
N LEU A 71 4.75 7.99 -6.48
CA LEU A 71 5.25 7.97 -7.85
C LEU A 71 4.34 8.78 -8.77
N PHE A 72 4.91 9.30 -9.86
CA PHE A 72 4.12 10.07 -10.83
C PHE A 72 3.01 9.22 -11.45
N GLY A 73 1.79 9.76 -11.46
CA GLY A 73 0.59 9.09 -11.96
C GLY A 73 -0.13 8.22 -10.93
N THR A 74 0.41 8.03 -9.73
CA THR A 74 -0.26 7.28 -8.64
C THR A 74 -0.90 8.20 -7.60
N GLU A 75 -0.77 9.52 -7.75
CA GLU A 75 -1.35 10.50 -6.85
C GLU A 75 -2.86 10.25 -6.72
N THR A 76 -3.39 10.39 -5.51
CA THR A 76 -4.81 10.18 -5.16
C THR A 76 -5.33 8.76 -5.28
N LYS A 77 -4.56 7.81 -5.86
CA LYS A 77 -5.02 6.43 -6.11
C LYS A 77 -4.42 5.42 -5.13
N TRP A 78 -3.11 5.50 -4.91
CA TRP A 78 -2.35 4.54 -4.10
C TRP A 78 -1.46 5.26 -3.11
N GLY A 79 -1.54 4.86 -1.85
CA GLY A 79 -0.59 5.25 -0.82
C GLY A 79 0.54 4.24 -0.78
N CYS A 80 1.77 4.72 -0.63
CA CYS A 80 2.93 3.85 -0.49
C CYS A 80 3.90 4.49 0.50
N TYR A 81 4.49 3.68 1.38
CA TYR A 81 5.50 4.14 2.31
C TYR A 81 6.38 2.98 2.74
N VAL A 82 7.58 3.30 3.23
CA VAL A 82 8.37 2.38 4.04
C VAL A 82 8.29 2.76 5.50
N VAL A 83 8.27 1.74 6.35
CA VAL A 83 8.37 1.88 7.80
C VAL A 83 9.43 0.93 8.31
N GLU A 84 10.32 1.45 9.14
CA GLU A 84 11.25 0.67 9.93
C GLU A 84 10.70 0.52 11.35
N VAL A 85 10.56 -0.74 11.77
CA VAL A 85 10.23 -1.13 13.13
C VAL A 85 11.52 -1.13 13.95
N PRO A 86 11.57 -0.48 15.12
CA PRO A 86 12.78 -0.42 15.94
C PRO A 86 13.28 -1.81 16.32
N GLY A 87 14.60 -1.94 16.50
CA GLY A 87 15.24 -3.19 16.93
C GLY A 87 14.72 -3.64 18.30
N ALA A 88 14.40 -4.93 18.42
CA ALA A 88 13.78 -5.55 19.59
C ALA A 88 12.55 -4.78 20.10
N GLY A 89 11.86 -4.08 19.20
CA GLY A 89 10.75 -3.19 19.51
C GLY A 89 9.52 -3.50 18.67
N ALA A 90 8.56 -2.59 18.70
CA ALA A 90 7.32 -2.71 17.95
C ALA A 90 6.85 -1.33 17.52
N LEU A 91 6.06 -1.29 16.45
CA LEU A 91 5.23 -0.13 16.18
C LEU A 91 4.14 -0.01 17.24
N HIS A 92 3.60 1.18 17.39
CA HIS A 92 2.40 1.43 18.16
C HIS A 92 1.23 0.66 17.53
N PRO A 93 0.31 0.10 18.34
CA PRO A 93 -0.95 -0.41 17.83
C PRO A 93 -1.71 0.67 17.07
N GLU A 94 -2.25 0.32 15.92
CA GLU A 94 -3.10 1.21 15.13
C GLU A 94 -4.26 0.43 14.52
N LYS A 95 -5.30 1.14 14.09
CA LYS A 95 -6.36 0.66 13.20
C LYS A 95 -6.71 1.79 12.24
N HIS A 96 -7.23 1.45 11.07
CA HIS A 96 -7.59 2.45 10.07
C HIS A 96 -8.67 1.97 9.10
N MET A 97 -9.40 2.92 8.52
CA MET A 97 -10.49 2.68 7.57
C MET A 97 -10.01 2.57 6.11
N TYR A 98 -8.80 2.09 5.87
CA TYR A 98 -8.30 1.80 4.52
C TYR A 98 -7.70 0.40 4.44
N GLU A 99 -7.39 -0.06 3.23
CA GLU A 99 -6.76 -1.35 3.00
C GLU A 99 -5.24 -1.18 2.99
N GLU A 100 -4.52 -2.13 3.58
CA GLU A 100 -3.07 -2.05 3.74
C GLU A 100 -2.44 -3.44 3.57
N ILE A 101 -1.45 -3.50 2.69
CA ILE A 101 -0.65 -4.70 2.41
C ILE A 101 0.81 -4.37 2.67
N TYR A 102 1.48 -5.24 3.42
CA TYR A 102 2.90 -5.15 3.69
C TYR A 102 3.68 -6.19 2.88
N LEU A 103 4.82 -5.76 2.36
CA LEU A 103 5.94 -6.60 1.93
C LEU A 103 7.09 -6.36 2.89
N VAL A 104 7.56 -7.42 3.56
CA VAL A 104 8.75 -7.33 4.42
C VAL A 104 10.00 -7.29 3.55
N VAL A 105 10.73 -6.18 3.61
CA VAL A 105 11.95 -5.95 2.84
C VAL A 105 13.16 -6.51 3.61
N GLU A 106 13.22 -6.26 4.92
CA GLU A 106 14.32 -6.68 5.80
C GLU A 106 13.80 -7.08 7.18
N GLY A 107 14.49 -8.01 7.84
CA GLY A 107 14.21 -8.44 9.20
C GLY A 107 13.26 -9.64 9.31
N ARG A 108 12.82 -9.89 10.54
CA ARG A 108 11.81 -10.90 10.90
C ARG A 108 11.10 -10.51 12.19
N GLY A 109 9.90 -11.02 12.41
CA GLY A 109 9.10 -10.64 13.55
C GLY A 109 7.73 -11.27 13.55
N THR A 110 6.81 -10.66 14.28
CA THR A 110 5.41 -11.07 14.36
C THR A 110 4.48 -9.91 14.12
N THR A 111 3.26 -10.21 13.71
CA THR A 111 2.16 -9.23 13.67
C THR A 111 1.02 -9.75 14.50
N GLU A 112 0.55 -8.93 15.43
CA GLU A 112 -0.68 -9.15 16.19
C GLU A 112 -1.85 -8.47 15.45
N VAL A 113 -3.01 -9.13 15.32
CA VAL A 113 -4.23 -8.55 14.71
C VAL A 113 -5.49 -8.95 15.49
N TRP A 114 -6.37 -8.00 15.79
CA TRP A 114 -7.62 -8.23 16.54
C TRP A 114 -8.72 -7.22 16.19
N GLN A 115 -9.98 -7.57 16.46
CA GLN A 115 -11.08 -6.61 16.35
C GLN A 115 -11.26 -5.83 17.65
N GLU A 116 -11.87 -4.65 17.55
CA GLU A 116 -12.35 -3.90 18.72
C GLU A 116 -13.26 -4.79 19.59
N GLY A 117 -12.99 -4.83 20.90
CA GLY A 117 -13.73 -5.63 21.86
C GLY A 117 -13.37 -7.12 21.92
N ASP A 118 -12.53 -7.64 21.01
CA ASP A 118 -12.07 -9.02 21.09
C ASP A 118 -10.95 -9.18 22.12
N THR A 119 -10.97 -10.31 22.84
CA THR A 119 -9.89 -10.72 23.74
C THR A 119 -8.81 -11.52 23.03
N LYS A 120 -9.16 -12.19 21.92
CA LYS A 120 -8.24 -13.00 21.13
C LYS A 120 -7.51 -12.13 20.12
N LYS A 121 -6.19 -12.25 20.12
CA LYS A 121 -5.31 -11.73 19.06
C LYS A 121 -4.85 -12.86 18.17
N HIS A 122 -4.94 -12.65 16.86
CA HIS A 122 -4.23 -13.46 15.88
C HIS A 122 -2.77 -13.04 15.86
N VAL A 123 -1.86 -14.01 15.83
CA VAL A 123 -0.43 -13.75 15.76
C VAL A 123 0.17 -14.66 14.69
N PHE A 124 0.94 -14.08 13.78
CA PHE A 124 1.69 -14.81 12.77
C PHE A 124 3.10 -14.26 12.66
N GLU A 125 4.04 -15.12 12.28
CA GLU A 125 5.44 -14.79 12.08
C GLU A 125 5.69 -14.36 10.63
N TRP A 126 6.65 -13.47 10.43
CA TRP A 126 7.09 -13.00 9.13
C TRP A 126 8.60 -12.83 9.07
N GLN A 127 9.14 -12.86 7.85
CA GLN A 127 10.55 -12.63 7.52
C GLN A 127 10.67 -11.82 6.25
N ALA A 128 11.88 -11.40 5.88
CA ALA A 128 12.16 -10.81 4.57
C ALA A 128 11.56 -11.69 3.44
N GLY A 129 10.79 -11.05 2.55
CA GLY A 129 10.03 -11.72 1.48
C GLY A 129 8.59 -12.08 1.87
N SER A 130 8.23 -12.09 3.15
CA SER A 130 6.83 -12.31 3.56
C SER A 130 5.94 -11.15 3.12
N MET A 131 4.70 -11.48 2.76
CA MET A 131 3.68 -10.51 2.36
C MET A 131 2.37 -10.81 3.09
N PHE A 132 1.74 -9.79 3.64
CA PHE A 132 0.50 -9.94 4.40
C PHE A 132 -0.40 -8.72 4.29
N SER A 133 -1.69 -8.92 4.50
CA SER A 133 -2.70 -7.85 4.45
C SER A 133 -3.35 -7.67 5.80
N ILE A 134 -3.63 -6.43 6.17
CA ILE A 134 -4.37 -6.07 7.37
C ILE A 134 -5.84 -5.84 7.00
N PRO A 135 -6.80 -6.50 7.67
CA PRO A 135 -8.22 -6.24 7.47
C PRO A 135 -8.57 -4.80 7.87
N ILE A 136 -9.43 -4.17 7.07
CA ILE A 136 -9.89 -2.82 7.34
C ILE A 136 -10.48 -2.67 8.75
N ASN A 137 -10.06 -1.63 9.44
CA ASN A 137 -10.44 -1.24 10.80
C ASN A 137 -10.19 -2.30 11.90
N ALA A 138 -9.43 -3.35 11.61
CA ALA A 138 -8.87 -4.20 12.65
C ALA A 138 -7.70 -3.47 13.32
N TRP A 139 -7.53 -3.70 14.63
CA TRP A 139 -6.30 -3.33 15.30
C TRP A 139 -5.17 -4.25 14.87
N HIS A 140 -3.99 -3.69 14.64
CA HIS A 140 -2.77 -4.45 14.43
C HIS A 140 -1.57 -3.85 15.16
N ARG A 141 -0.58 -4.70 15.42
CA ARG A 141 0.72 -4.29 15.96
C ARG A 141 1.83 -5.13 15.33
N ILE A 142 2.79 -4.45 14.72
CA ILE A 142 3.95 -5.09 14.09
C ILE A 142 5.12 -5.08 15.08
N VAL A 143 5.68 -6.25 15.37
CA VAL A 143 6.73 -6.48 16.35
C VAL A 143 7.96 -7.02 15.65
N ASN A 144 9.11 -6.41 15.91
CA ASN A 144 10.38 -6.82 15.36
C ASN A 144 11.13 -7.74 16.33
N ALA A 145 11.51 -8.93 15.85
CA ALA A 145 12.27 -9.92 16.63
C ALA A 145 13.80 -9.82 16.43
N THR A 146 14.28 -8.94 15.55
CA THR A 146 15.72 -8.71 15.34
C THR A 146 16.24 -7.56 16.21
N SER A 147 17.53 -7.54 16.52
CA SER A 147 18.16 -6.43 17.26
C SER A 147 18.40 -5.19 16.41
N SER A 148 18.46 -5.32 15.08
CA SER A 148 18.48 -4.22 14.12
C SER A 148 17.07 -3.78 13.76
N GLY A 149 16.92 -2.66 13.04
CA GLY A 149 15.63 -2.31 12.43
C GLY A 149 15.14 -3.39 11.45
N ALA A 150 13.81 -3.52 11.33
CA ALA A 150 13.15 -4.32 10.30
C ALA A 150 12.37 -3.38 9.37
N LEU A 151 12.58 -3.50 8.05
CA LEU A 151 12.02 -2.60 7.06
C LEU A 151 10.87 -3.26 6.32
N LEU A 152 9.71 -2.61 6.32
CA LEU A 152 8.51 -3.06 5.63
C LEU A 152 8.06 -1.99 4.63
N LEU A 153 7.67 -2.43 3.43
CA LEU A 153 7.05 -1.60 2.40
C LEU A 153 5.54 -1.82 2.46
N ALA A 154 4.78 -0.73 2.60
CA ALA A 154 3.33 -0.76 2.64
C ALA A 154 2.74 -0.19 1.33
N GLY A 155 1.71 -0.86 0.82
CA GLY A 155 0.78 -0.34 -0.18
C GLY A 155 -0.60 -0.15 0.46
N THR A 156 -1.22 1.01 0.27
CA THR A 156 -2.51 1.33 0.90
C THR A 156 -3.52 2.00 -0.04
N THR A 157 -4.80 1.91 0.33
CA THR A 157 -5.89 2.72 -0.26
C THR A 157 -6.15 4.02 0.52
N ALA A 158 -5.25 4.40 1.44
CA ALA A 158 -5.39 5.60 2.27
C ALA A 158 -5.70 6.89 1.50
N PRO A 159 -5.13 7.17 0.31
CA PRO A 159 -5.49 8.38 -0.44
C PRO A 159 -6.96 8.41 -0.84
N ASN A 160 -7.55 7.28 -1.22
CA ASN A 160 -8.96 7.21 -1.64
C ASN A 160 -9.87 7.59 -0.46
N VAL A 161 -9.57 7.05 0.73
CA VAL A 161 -10.37 7.23 1.93
C VAL A 161 -10.19 8.62 2.53
N LEU A 162 -8.95 9.08 2.70
CA LEU A 162 -8.68 10.39 3.30
C LEU A 162 -9.14 11.55 2.41
N ASN A 163 -9.01 11.43 1.09
CA ASN A 163 -9.52 12.45 0.18
C ASN A 163 -11.05 12.52 0.16
N MET A 164 -11.72 11.38 0.36
CA MET A 164 -13.18 11.30 0.39
C MET A 164 -13.76 11.77 1.72
N LEU A 165 -13.23 11.26 2.85
CA LEU A 165 -13.78 11.55 4.18
C LEU A 165 -13.30 12.89 4.74
N GLN A 166 -12.07 13.31 4.39
CA GLN A 166 -11.43 14.54 4.87
C GLN A 166 -11.44 14.68 6.41
N ASN A 167 -11.36 13.55 7.11
CA ASN A 167 -11.45 13.50 8.56
C ASN A 167 -10.60 12.34 9.08
N THR A 168 -9.43 12.65 9.66
CA THR A 168 -8.50 11.66 10.20
C THR A 168 -9.08 10.94 11.41
N GLU A 169 -9.88 11.61 12.23
CA GLU A 169 -10.54 11.00 13.39
C GLU A 169 -11.48 9.88 12.95
N ALA A 170 -12.29 10.12 11.93
CA ALA A 170 -13.17 9.11 11.36
C ALA A 170 -12.40 7.96 10.68
N VAL A 171 -11.16 8.19 10.22
CA VAL A 171 -10.32 7.15 9.60
C VAL A 171 -9.64 6.27 10.63
N PHE A 172 -9.10 6.83 11.72
CA PHE A 172 -8.28 6.09 12.67
C PHE A 172 -9.03 5.67 13.95
N ASN A 173 -10.14 6.35 14.29
CA ASN A 173 -10.89 6.12 15.52
C ASN A 173 -12.35 5.67 15.27
N ASN A 174 -12.61 5.03 14.13
CA ASN A 174 -13.94 4.50 13.83
C ASN A 174 -14.28 3.29 14.72
N PRO A 175 -15.43 3.28 15.43
CA PRO A 175 -15.82 2.17 16.30
C PRO A 175 -16.50 1.01 15.55
N PHE A 176 -16.77 1.12 14.24
CA PHE A 176 -17.47 0.09 13.49
C PHE A 176 -16.62 -1.18 13.32
N VAL A 177 -17.21 -2.35 13.58
CA VAL A 177 -16.49 -3.64 13.50
C VAL A 177 -16.92 -4.42 12.26
N PHE A 178 -16.02 -4.54 11.28
CA PHE A 178 -16.26 -5.27 10.02
C PHE A 178 -16.10 -6.78 10.19
N ARG A 179 -17.05 -7.43 10.88
CA ARG A 179 -17.03 -8.89 11.12
C ARG A 179 -17.10 -9.71 9.83
N ASP A 180 -17.70 -9.16 8.78
CA ASP A 180 -17.73 -9.73 7.43
C ASP A 180 -16.34 -9.73 6.74
N ARG A 181 -15.44 -8.83 7.16
CA ARG A 181 -14.06 -8.72 6.65
C ARG A 181 -13.07 -9.49 7.51
N PHE A 182 -13.30 -9.52 8.82
CA PHE A 182 -12.49 -10.26 9.78
C PHE A 182 -13.34 -10.72 10.96
N ASN A 183 -13.67 -12.01 10.96
CA ASN A 183 -14.50 -12.67 11.97
C ASN A 183 -13.69 -13.40 13.05
N GLY A 184 -12.35 -13.33 13.00
CA GLY A 184 -11.48 -13.97 13.97
C GLY A 184 -11.28 -15.48 13.78
N ALA A 185 -11.61 -16.06 12.61
CA ALA A 185 -11.38 -17.46 12.30
C ALA A 185 -9.90 -17.87 12.47
N ASP A 186 -9.65 -19.03 13.11
CA ASP A 186 -8.31 -19.49 13.53
C ASP A 186 -7.32 -19.65 12.37
N ASP A 187 -7.82 -19.96 11.18
CA ASP A 187 -7.07 -20.15 9.96
C ASP A 187 -6.91 -18.88 9.11
N PHE A 188 -7.33 -17.72 9.63
CA PHE A 188 -7.39 -16.47 8.84
C PHE A 188 -6.02 -16.08 8.26
N TYR A 189 -4.91 -16.29 8.97
CA TYR A 189 -3.54 -16.05 8.47
C TYR A 189 -2.79 -17.32 8.08
N GLN A 190 -3.48 -18.47 7.98
CA GLN A 190 -2.85 -19.67 7.48
C GLN A 190 -2.46 -19.49 6.01
N ALA A 191 -1.20 -19.75 5.68
CA ALA A 191 -0.74 -19.75 4.29
C ALA A 191 -1.53 -20.79 3.49
N ARG A 192 -1.93 -20.43 2.27
CA ARG A 192 -2.66 -21.30 1.35
C ARG A 192 -2.04 -21.20 -0.03
N ASP A 193 -1.80 -22.34 -0.66
CA ASP A 193 -1.19 -22.39 -1.99
C ASP A 193 -2.18 -22.71 -3.12
N GLU A 194 -3.42 -23.07 -2.75
CA GLU A 194 -4.50 -23.41 -3.68
C GLU A 194 -4.74 -22.29 -4.69
N VAL A 195 -4.81 -22.69 -5.96
CA VAL A 195 -5.10 -21.81 -7.09
C VAL A 195 -6.54 -22.02 -7.50
N GLU A 196 -7.27 -20.93 -7.63
CA GLU A 196 -8.62 -20.89 -8.17
C GLU A 196 -8.71 -19.81 -9.26
N ALA A 197 -9.82 -19.81 -10.01
CA ALA A 197 -10.06 -18.81 -11.02
C ALA A 197 -10.58 -17.51 -10.38
N ASP A 198 -9.98 -16.37 -10.71
CA ASP A 198 -10.53 -15.08 -10.30
C ASP A 198 -11.94 -14.90 -10.91
N PRO A 199 -12.91 -14.37 -10.15
CA PRO A 199 -14.32 -14.39 -10.56
C PRO A 199 -14.63 -13.46 -11.74
N VAL A 200 -13.71 -12.56 -12.13
CA VAL A 200 -13.94 -11.56 -13.17
C VAL A 200 -13.30 -11.98 -14.49
N ARG A 201 -12.05 -12.46 -14.47
CA ARG A 201 -11.22 -12.71 -15.65
C ARG A 201 -10.88 -14.19 -15.84
N GLY A 202 -11.15 -15.03 -14.84
CA GLY A 202 -10.82 -16.45 -14.85
C GLY A 202 -9.32 -16.76 -14.79
N LEU A 203 -8.49 -15.79 -14.43
CA LEU A 203 -7.05 -15.94 -14.27
C LEU A 203 -6.72 -16.61 -12.94
N ALA A 204 -5.51 -17.15 -12.83
CA ALA A 204 -5.04 -17.76 -11.59
C ALA A 204 -5.04 -16.74 -10.43
N MET A 205 -5.75 -17.10 -9.37
CA MET A 205 -5.89 -16.35 -8.12
C MET A 205 -5.66 -17.28 -6.93
N ARG A 206 -5.20 -16.72 -5.82
CA ARG A 206 -4.99 -17.42 -4.55
C ARG A 206 -5.61 -16.61 -3.43
N LYS A 207 -6.61 -17.19 -2.74
CA LYS A 207 -7.21 -16.60 -1.54
C LYS A 207 -6.30 -16.83 -0.34
N THR A 208 -5.60 -15.80 0.09
CA THR A 208 -4.68 -15.88 1.22
C THR A 208 -4.47 -14.51 1.86
N ASN A 209 -4.24 -14.48 3.16
CA ASN A 209 -3.93 -13.24 3.89
C ASN A 209 -2.44 -13.16 4.28
N PHE A 210 -1.67 -14.22 3.98
CA PHE A 210 -0.26 -14.34 4.29
C PHE A 210 0.47 -15.22 3.25
N ILE A 211 1.50 -14.66 2.63
CA ILE A 211 2.44 -15.38 1.77
C ILE A 211 3.78 -15.42 2.51
N PRO A 212 4.32 -16.62 2.85
CA PRO A 212 5.56 -16.72 3.60
C PRO A 212 6.78 -16.11 2.88
N ASP A 213 6.91 -16.33 1.57
CA ASP A 213 8.00 -15.80 0.75
C ASP A 213 7.50 -15.56 -0.68
N VAL A 214 7.23 -14.29 -1.00
CA VAL A 214 6.75 -13.86 -2.31
C VAL A 214 7.78 -14.12 -3.43
N MET A 215 9.07 -14.21 -3.10
CA MET A 215 10.15 -14.43 -4.06
C MET A 215 10.21 -15.88 -4.52
N LYS A 216 9.68 -16.80 -3.72
CA LYS A 216 9.65 -18.25 -3.97
C LYS A 216 8.25 -18.80 -4.22
N CYS A 217 7.26 -17.92 -4.28
CA CYS A 217 5.89 -18.28 -4.59
C CYS A 217 5.82 -18.96 -5.96
N GLU A 218 5.11 -20.10 -6.03
CA GLU A 218 4.89 -20.79 -7.30
C GLU A 218 3.88 -20.00 -8.16
N LEU A 219 4.26 -19.75 -9.42
CA LEU A 219 3.44 -18.95 -10.34
C LEU A 219 2.93 -19.82 -11.50
N PRO A 220 1.60 -19.96 -11.67
CA PRO A 220 1.02 -20.62 -12.83
C PRO A 220 1.39 -19.94 -14.16
N LEU A 221 1.43 -20.73 -15.22
CA LEU A 221 1.65 -20.23 -16.58
C LEU A 221 0.45 -19.40 -17.04
N ASP A 222 0.69 -18.18 -17.49
CA ASP A 222 -0.34 -17.23 -17.92
C ASP A 222 -0.22 -16.87 -19.42
N ASN A 223 1.00 -16.72 -19.93
CA ASN A 223 1.31 -16.41 -21.34
C ASN A 223 0.69 -15.11 -21.91
N ARG A 224 -0.04 -14.29 -21.13
CA ARG A 224 -0.74 -13.10 -21.68
C ARG A 224 0.21 -11.94 -21.96
N ARG A 225 1.33 -11.84 -21.24
CA ARG A 225 2.33 -10.76 -21.43
C ARG A 225 3.40 -11.11 -22.46
N SER A 226 3.87 -12.35 -22.42
CA SER A 226 4.83 -12.97 -23.35
C SER A 226 4.77 -14.49 -23.19
N PRO A 227 5.16 -15.30 -24.21
CA PRO A 227 5.34 -16.73 -24.02
C PRO A 227 6.26 -17.03 -22.82
N GLY A 228 5.82 -17.92 -21.93
CA GLY A 228 6.47 -18.26 -20.66
C GLY A 228 6.15 -17.33 -19.49
N TYR A 229 5.41 -16.23 -19.69
CA TYR A 229 5.02 -15.35 -18.58
C TYR A 229 4.13 -16.09 -17.58
N ARG A 230 4.46 -15.93 -16.29
CA ARG A 230 3.73 -16.54 -15.17
C ARG A 230 3.12 -15.46 -14.30
N ARG A 231 1.95 -15.74 -13.71
CA ARG A 231 1.20 -14.78 -12.89
C ARG A 231 0.36 -15.50 -11.85
N ILE A 232 0.31 -14.94 -10.64
CA ILE A 232 -0.74 -15.22 -9.66
C ILE A 232 -1.28 -13.91 -9.08
N GLU A 233 -2.57 -13.86 -8.82
CA GLU A 233 -3.23 -12.79 -8.08
C GLU A 233 -3.49 -13.22 -6.64
N PRO A 234 -2.83 -12.63 -5.64
CA PRO A 234 -3.25 -12.83 -4.26
C PRO A 234 -4.52 -12.02 -3.97
N PHE A 235 -5.56 -12.70 -3.49
CA PHE A 235 -6.77 -12.07 -2.98
C PHE A 235 -6.75 -12.10 -1.45
N MET A 236 -6.46 -10.94 -0.85
CA MET A 236 -6.17 -10.81 0.57
C MET A 236 -7.24 -10.01 1.31
N THR A 237 -7.64 -10.49 2.48
CA THR A 237 -8.56 -9.89 3.47
C THR A 237 -9.88 -9.38 2.90
N ASN A 238 -10.34 -10.06 1.84
CA ASN A 238 -11.53 -9.68 1.08
C ASN A 238 -11.46 -8.23 0.58
N ASN A 239 -10.26 -7.78 0.18
CA ASN A 239 -9.98 -6.42 -0.24
C ASN A 239 -10.42 -6.13 -1.68
N CYS A 240 -10.67 -4.86 -1.96
CA CYS A 240 -10.71 -4.34 -3.32
C CYS A 240 -9.31 -4.01 -3.87
N PHE A 241 -8.29 -3.94 -3.01
CA PHE A 241 -6.88 -3.76 -3.36
C PHE A 241 -6.44 -4.84 -4.36
N TYR A 242 -6.20 -4.42 -5.60
CA TYR A 242 -5.79 -5.30 -6.68
C TYR A 242 -4.28 -5.21 -6.94
N PHE A 243 -3.61 -6.36 -6.95
CA PHE A 243 -2.22 -6.49 -7.36
C PHE A 243 -1.96 -7.92 -7.87
N TRP A 244 -0.79 -8.16 -8.45
CA TRP A 244 -0.39 -9.50 -8.87
C TRP A 244 1.12 -9.68 -8.78
N ILE A 245 1.55 -10.92 -8.65
CA ILE A 245 2.95 -11.32 -8.74
C ILE A 245 3.15 -11.89 -10.14
N GLY A 246 4.14 -11.36 -10.86
CA GLY A 246 4.43 -11.75 -12.23
C GLY A 246 5.90 -12.10 -12.41
N GLN A 247 6.16 -13.08 -13.28
CA GLN A 247 7.51 -13.48 -13.64
C GLN A 247 7.66 -13.48 -15.16
N HIS A 248 8.69 -12.78 -15.62
CA HIS A 248 9.12 -12.78 -17.00
C HIS A 248 10.25 -13.79 -17.20
N GLU A 249 10.22 -14.46 -18.35
CA GLU A 249 11.32 -15.31 -18.81
C GLU A 249 12.54 -14.46 -19.19
N ASN A 250 13.73 -15.05 -19.05
CA ASN A 250 14.98 -14.40 -19.41
C ASN A 250 14.99 -14.00 -20.90
N GLY A 251 15.42 -12.77 -21.18
CA GLY A 251 15.52 -12.25 -22.55
C GLY A 251 14.17 -12.00 -23.24
N ARG A 252 13.05 -12.04 -22.50
CA ARG A 252 11.73 -11.65 -23.02
C ARG A 252 11.38 -10.22 -22.59
N TYR A 253 10.57 -9.57 -23.42
CA TYR A 253 9.93 -8.31 -23.12
C TYR A 253 8.43 -8.43 -23.37
N SER A 254 7.63 -7.69 -22.61
CA SER A 254 6.19 -7.57 -22.90
C SER A 254 5.95 -6.48 -23.93
N ARG A 255 4.92 -6.64 -24.76
CA ARG A 255 4.51 -5.56 -25.67
C ARG A 255 4.03 -4.35 -24.87
N ALA A 256 4.44 -3.17 -25.30
CA ALA A 256 3.95 -1.92 -24.73
C ALA A 256 2.42 -1.83 -24.88
N HIS A 257 1.77 -1.35 -23.84
CA HIS A 257 0.35 -1.04 -23.83
C HIS A 257 0.12 0.10 -22.85
N ALA A 258 -1.01 0.80 -23.00
CA ALA A 258 -1.40 1.88 -22.13
C ALA A 258 -2.71 1.54 -21.42
N HIS A 259 -2.81 1.99 -20.18
CA HIS A 259 -4.03 1.98 -19.39
C HIS A 259 -4.01 3.22 -18.50
N THR A 260 -5.12 3.51 -17.82
CA THR A 260 -5.19 4.58 -16.84
C THR A 260 -4.08 4.41 -15.79
N SER A 261 -3.45 5.50 -15.35
CA SER A 261 -2.36 5.45 -14.37
C SER A 261 -2.82 4.74 -13.10
N ALA A 262 -2.21 3.62 -12.74
CA ALA A 262 -2.75 2.77 -11.67
C ALA A 262 -1.76 1.76 -11.05
N ALA A 263 -0.48 1.74 -11.43
CA ALA A 263 0.42 0.67 -10.99
C ALA A 263 1.69 1.21 -10.35
N VAL A 264 2.03 0.66 -9.18
CA VAL A 264 3.39 0.71 -8.62
C VAL A 264 4.02 -0.66 -8.90
N LEU A 265 5.14 -0.68 -9.62
CA LEU A 265 5.86 -1.91 -9.92
C LEU A 265 7.02 -2.09 -8.95
N ILE A 266 7.07 -3.26 -8.31
CA ILE A 266 8.14 -3.60 -7.36
C ILE A 266 8.95 -4.73 -7.97
N CYS A 267 10.25 -4.50 -8.20
CA CYS A 267 11.16 -5.55 -8.61
C CYS A 267 11.49 -6.42 -7.39
N LEU A 268 10.85 -7.58 -7.34
CA LEU A 268 10.97 -8.54 -6.25
C LEU A 268 12.31 -9.30 -6.31
N ASN A 269 12.64 -9.87 -7.46
CA ASN A 269 13.88 -10.59 -7.70
C ASN A 269 14.33 -10.41 -9.16
N GLY A 270 15.59 -10.73 -9.44
CA GLY A 270 16.17 -10.63 -10.77
C GLY A 270 16.63 -9.22 -11.13
N LYS A 271 16.77 -8.97 -12.43
CA LYS A 271 17.18 -7.67 -12.99
C LYS A 271 16.56 -7.48 -14.37
N GLY A 272 16.26 -6.23 -14.70
CA GLY A 272 15.68 -5.86 -15.99
C GLY A 272 15.55 -4.34 -16.10
N TYR A 273 14.76 -3.89 -17.06
CA TYR A 273 14.40 -2.49 -17.23
C TYR A 273 12.92 -2.39 -17.60
N THR A 274 12.33 -1.25 -17.29
CA THR A 274 11.01 -0.83 -17.78
C THR A 274 11.18 0.42 -18.62
N TYR A 275 10.29 0.60 -19.59
CA TYR A 275 10.19 1.84 -20.37
C TYR A 275 8.79 2.38 -20.10
N THR A 276 8.70 3.59 -19.54
CA THR A 276 7.45 4.24 -19.13
C THR A 276 7.26 5.58 -19.79
#